data_AF-A0A2D0HKF3-F1
#
_entry.id   AF-A0A2D0HKF3-F1
#
_cell.length_a   1.000
_cell.length_b   1.000
_cell.length_c   1.000
_cell.angle_alpha   90.00
_cell.angle_beta   90.00
_cell.angle_gamma   90.00
#
_symmetry.space_group_name_H-M   'P 1'
#
loop_
_entity.id
_entity.type
_entity.pdbx_description
1 polymer ?
#
loop_
_entity_poly.entity_id
_entity_poly.type
_entity_poly.pdbx_seq_one_letter_code
_entity_poly.pdbx_strand_id
1 'polypeptide(L)'
;MAANLSEANLSRANLSYAKLRLARFIGTNLECANVTDADIVCAIFENANLKGSYLSDFGYINNALFQNTIVGDGRIIVGPEIIHG
;
A
#
# COMPACT_ATOMS: atom_id res chain seq x y z
N MET A 1 -1.83 -14.89 -9.28
CA MET A 1 -1.57 -13.85 -10.30
C MET A 1 -1.38 -12.54 -9.56
N ALA A 2 -0.33 -11.77 -9.84
CA ALA A 2 -0.09 -10.47 -9.20
C ALA A 2 -1.01 -9.41 -9.84
N ALA A 3 -1.61 -8.55 -9.02
CA ALA A 3 -2.41 -7.43 -9.51
C ALA A 3 -1.50 -6.25 -9.90
N ASN A 4 -1.72 -5.67 -11.08
CA ASN A 4 -1.10 -4.40 -11.44
C ASN A 4 -2.12 -3.28 -11.24
N LEU A 5 -1.90 -2.44 -10.24
CA LEU A 5 -2.75 -1.31 -9.86
C LEU A 5 -2.00 0.02 -10.02
N SER A 6 -0.92 0.00 -10.80
CA SER A 6 -0.11 1.19 -11.07
C SER A 6 -0.97 2.30 -11.68
N GLU A 7 -0.75 3.52 -11.23
CA GLU A 7 -1.44 4.75 -11.66
C GLU A 7 -2.96 4.76 -11.42
N ALA A 8 -3.50 3.72 -10.77
CA ALA A 8 -4.92 3.68 -10.44
C ALA A 8 -5.27 4.73 -9.38
N ASN A 9 -6.46 5.33 -9.53
CA ASN A 9 -7.07 6.11 -8.47
C ASN A 9 -7.99 5.20 -7.65
N LEU A 10 -7.50 4.79 -6.48
CA LEU A 10 -8.20 3.99 -5.47
C LEU A 10 -8.48 4.82 -4.20
N SER A 11 -8.51 6.15 -4.32
CA SER A 11 -8.83 7.01 -3.20
C SER A 11 -10.20 6.66 -2.62
N ARG A 12 -10.27 6.52 -1.29
CA ARG A 12 -11.46 6.11 -0.52
C ARG A 12 -12.03 4.73 -0.92
N ALA A 13 -11.29 3.92 -1.69
CA ALA A 13 -11.72 2.58 -2.03
C ALA A 13 -11.78 1.70 -0.77
N ASN A 14 -12.70 0.74 -0.76
CA ASN A 14 -12.70 -0.32 0.24
C ASN A 14 -11.91 -1.52 -0.29
N LEU A 15 -10.70 -1.71 0.23
CA LEU A 15 -9.81 -2.82 -0.03
C LEU A 15 -9.67 -3.74 1.20
N SER A 16 -10.57 -3.62 2.18
CA SER A 16 -10.54 -4.48 3.37
C SER A 16 -10.56 -5.95 2.97
N TYR A 17 -9.71 -6.78 3.58
CA TYR A 17 -9.57 -8.22 3.28
C TYR A 17 -9.13 -8.56 1.85
N ALA A 18 -8.69 -7.58 1.05
CA ALA A 18 -8.28 -7.83 -0.32
C ALA A 18 -6.99 -8.68 -0.37
N LYS A 19 -6.95 -9.62 -1.33
CA LYS A 19 -5.77 -10.44 -1.62
C LYS A 19 -4.85 -9.72 -2.60
N LEU A 20 -3.93 -8.92 -2.08
CA LEU A 20 -3.04 -8.02 -2.83
C LEU A 20 -1.57 -8.48 -2.78
N ARG A 21 -1.34 -9.77 -2.51
CA ARG A 21 0.00 -10.38 -2.52
C ARG A 21 0.69 -10.11 -3.84
N LEU A 22 1.96 -9.71 -3.79
CA LEU A 22 2.80 -9.42 -4.96
C LEU A 22 2.24 -8.29 -5.86
N ALA A 23 1.25 -7.53 -5.41
CA ALA A 23 0.65 -6.47 -6.22
C ALA A 23 1.61 -5.29 -6.40
N ARG A 24 1.45 -4.57 -7.52
CA ARG A 24 2.21 -3.36 -7.84
C ARG A 24 1.32 -2.13 -7.72
N PHE A 25 1.72 -1.20 -6.85
CA PHE A 25 1.08 0.08 -6.58
C PHE A 25 2.03 1.23 -6.94
N ILE A 26 2.37 1.34 -8.24
CA ILE A 26 3.32 2.36 -8.69
C ILE A 26 2.54 3.61 -9.08
N GLY A 27 2.76 4.72 -8.38
CA GLY A 27 2.01 5.96 -8.62
C GLY A 27 0.52 5.87 -8.26
N THR A 28 0.09 4.83 -7.53
CA THR A 28 -1.31 4.63 -7.15
C THR A 28 -1.73 5.65 -6.10
N ASN A 29 -2.93 6.23 -6.27
CA ASN A 29 -3.57 7.01 -5.21
C ASN A 29 -4.46 6.11 -4.33
N LEU A 30 -4.07 5.90 -3.08
CA LEU A 30 -4.78 5.16 -2.03
C LEU A 30 -5.22 6.09 -0.88
N GLU A 31 -5.32 7.39 -1.12
CA GLU A 31 -5.69 8.37 -0.10
C GLU A 31 -7.02 8.00 0.56
N CYS A 32 -7.02 7.90 1.90
CA CYS A 32 -8.17 7.50 2.71
C CYS A 32 -8.79 6.14 2.32
N ALA A 33 -8.06 5.26 1.62
CA ALA A 33 -8.54 3.92 1.34
C ALA A 33 -8.62 3.08 2.63
N ASN A 34 -9.64 2.23 2.72
CA ASN A 34 -9.70 1.22 3.77
C ASN A 34 -8.88 0.01 3.33
N VAL A 35 -7.78 -0.26 4.01
CA VAL A 35 -6.87 -1.40 3.76
C VAL A 35 -6.81 -2.37 4.95
N THR A 36 -7.76 -2.28 5.88
CA THR A 36 -7.82 -3.14 7.06
C THR A 36 -7.85 -4.61 6.65
N ASP A 37 -6.98 -5.42 7.27
CA ASP A 37 -6.83 -6.86 7.01
C ASP A 37 -6.48 -7.23 5.55
N ALA A 38 -6.04 -6.27 4.73
CA ALA A 38 -5.55 -6.58 3.39
C ALA A 38 -4.24 -7.38 3.46
N ASP A 39 -4.10 -8.34 2.55
CA ASP A 39 -2.89 -9.15 2.41
C ASP A 39 -1.99 -8.55 1.34
N ILE A 40 -0.99 -7.79 1.76
CA ILE A 40 -0.03 -7.09 0.88
C ILE A 40 1.36 -7.73 0.96
N VAL A 41 1.46 -9.03 1.29
CA VAL A 41 2.74 -9.73 1.36
C VAL A 41 3.50 -9.59 0.04
N CYS A 42 4.76 -9.16 0.13
CA CYS A 42 5.63 -8.88 -1.02
C CYS A 42 5.06 -7.86 -2.03
N ALA A 43 4.10 -7.01 -1.64
CA ALA A 43 3.61 -5.94 -2.50
C ALA A 43 4.65 -4.82 -2.65
N ILE A 44 4.55 -4.08 -3.75
CA ILE A 44 5.45 -2.95 -4.07
C ILE A 44 4.63 -1.68 -4.11
N PHE A 45 4.95 -0.74 -3.23
CA PHE A 45 4.44 0.63 -3.22
C PHE A 45 5.57 1.56 -3.62
N GLU A 46 5.47 2.15 -4.81
CA GLU A 46 6.47 3.08 -5.33
C GLU A 46 5.78 4.35 -5.77
N ASN A 47 6.18 5.52 -5.25
CA ASN A 47 5.51 6.78 -5.52
C ASN A 47 4.00 6.75 -5.20
N ALA A 48 3.57 5.88 -4.28
CA ALA A 48 2.17 5.72 -3.91
C ALA A 48 1.74 6.76 -2.86
N ASN A 49 0.45 7.08 -2.85
CA ASN A 49 -0.13 7.94 -1.83
C ASN A 49 -1.09 7.16 -0.92
N LEU A 50 -0.64 6.79 0.28
CA LEU A 50 -1.43 6.14 1.32
C LEU A 50 -1.88 7.11 2.43
N LYS A 51 -1.82 8.43 2.20
CA LYS A 51 -2.21 9.44 3.20
C LYS A 51 -3.61 9.17 3.73
N GLY A 52 -3.76 9.16 5.06
CA GLY A 52 -5.04 8.91 5.72
C GLY A 52 -5.56 7.47 5.57
N SER A 53 -4.82 6.56 4.92
CA SER A 53 -5.07 5.13 5.05
C SER A 53 -4.47 4.63 6.37
N TYR A 54 -5.03 3.56 6.91
CA TYR A 54 -4.56 2.99 8.16
C TYR A 54 -3.49 1.92 7.88
N LEU A 55 -2.25 2.36 7.68
CA LEU A 55 -1.11 1.47 7.36
C LEU A 55 -0.85 0.44 8.48
N SER A 56 -1.14 0.77 9.73
CA SER A 56 -1.06 -0.16 10.87
C SER A 56 -2.05 -1.32 10.79
N ASP A 57 -3.06 -1.21 9.93
CA ASP A 57 -4.19 -2.14 9.90
C ASP A 57 -4.02 -3.19 8.79
N PHE A 58 -2.88 -3.21 8.10
CA PHE A 58 -2.56 -4.32 7.21
C PHE A 58 -2.48 -5.61 8.03
N GLY A 59 -3.36 -6.56 7.72
CA GLY A 59 -3.35 -7.87 8.38
C GLY A 59 -2.09 -8.67 8.05
N TYR A 60 -1.49 -8.42 6.87
CA TYR A 60 -0.28 -9.11 6.42
C TYR A 60 0.62 -8.19 5.57
N ILE A 61 1.73 -7.68 6.15
CA ILE A 61 2.66 -6.73 5.50
C ILE A 61 4.06 -7.30 5.20
N ASN A 62 4.30 -8.59 5.48
CA ASN A 62 5.63 -9.19 5.35
C ASN A 62 6.29 -8.97 3.98
N ASN A 63 7.52 -8.43 4.00
CA ASN A 63 8.34 -8.13 2.82
C ASN A 63 7.72 -7.14 1.84
N ALA A 64 6.78 -6.29 2.28
CA ALA A 64 6.27 -5.22 1.46
C ALA A 64 7.34 -4.13 1.30
N LEU A 65 7.53 -3.66 0.06
CA LEU A 65 8.47 -2.59 -0.26
C LEU A 65 7.73 -1.26 -0.37
N PHE A 66 8.24 -0.25 0.30
CA PHE A 66 7.79 1.13 0.22
C PHE A 66 8.94 2.01 -0.26
N GLN A 67 8.72 2.77 -1.33
CA GLN A 67 9.70 3.72 -1.84
C GLN A 67 8.98 4.98 -2.33
N ASN A 68 9.52 6.15 -1.99
CA ASN A 68 8.92 7.46 -2.31
C ASN A 68 7.42 7.53 -1.98
N THR A 69 7.01 6.85 -0.91
CA THR A 69 5.59 6.60 -0.62
C THR A 69 5.13 7.47 0.53
N ILE A 70 3.98 8.12 0.37
CA ILE A 70 3.31 8.84 1.46
C ILE A 70 2.57 7.80 2.28
N VAL A 71 2.92 7.62 3.56
CA VAL A 71 2.27 6.66 4.46
C VAL A 71 1.08 7.29 5.20
N GLY A 72 0.33 6.46 5.94
CA GLY A 72 -0.95 6.82 6.57
C GLY A 72 -0.97 8.12 7.37
N ASP A 73 0.09 8.37 8.14
CA ASP A 73 0.26 9.58 8.96
C ASP A 73 0.74 10.81 8.18
N GLY A 74 0.90 10.69 6.85
CA GLY A 74 1.36 11.74 5.95
C GLY A 74 2.88 11.88 5.84
N ARG A 75 3.66 11.05 6.54
CA ARG A 75 5.12 11.00 6.36
C ARG A 75 5.47 10.42 4.99
N ILE A 76 6.65 10.73 4.49
CA ILE A 76 7.17 10.22 3.22
C ILE A 76 8.33 9.27 3.53
N ILE A 77 8.23 8.06 3.01
CA ILE A 77 9.35 7.11 2.93
C ILE A 77 10.14 7.48 1.67
N VAL A 78 11.34 8.06 1.82
CA VAL A 78 12.13 8.62 0.69
C VAL A 78 13.06 7.58 0.04
N GLY A 79 13.43 6.52 0.75
CA GLY A 79 14.27 5.42 0.24
C GLY A 79 13.47 4.13 0.10
N PRO A 80 14.05 3.07 -0.50
CA PRO A 80 13.47 1.75 -0.41
C PRO A 80 13.50 1.27 1.05
N GLU A 81 12.31 1.06 1.61
CA GLU A 81 12.11 0.51 2.95
C GLU A 81 11.30 -0.78 2.84
N ILE A 82 11.86 -1.88 3.32
CA ILE A 82 11.15 -3.16 3.39
C ILE A 82 10.54 -3.23 4.78
N ILE A 83 9.21 -3.31 4.82
CA ILE A 83 8.47 -3.46 6.06
C ILE A 83 8.23 -4.96 6.30
N HIS A 84 8.57 -5.38 7.53
CA HIS A 84 8.24 -6.69 8.06
C HIS A 84 7.11 -6.50 9.08
N GLY A 85 6.11 -7.40 9.02
CA GLY A 85 4.94 -7.36 9.91
C GLY A 85 5.14 -8.22 11.13
#